data_AF-A0A090SSL5-F1
#
_entry.id   AF-A0A090SSL5-F1
#
_cell.length_a   1.000
_cell.length_b   1.000
_cell.length_c   1.000
_cell.angle_alpha   90.00
_cell.angle_beta   90.00
_cell.angle_gamma   90.00
#
_symmetry.space_group_name_H-M   'P 1'
#
loop_
_entity.id
_entity.type
_entity.pdbx_description
1 polymer ?
#
loop_
_entity_poly.entity_id
_entity_poly.type
_entity_poly.pdbx_seq_one_letter_code
_entity_poly.pdbx_strand_id
1 'polypeptide(L)'
;MKKVLIPVTNHATLGDTDQANGTYAPELTHALSEILAAGFEYDIASIHGGKAPLYGTDIEGDSVNAELLANDDFQNRINNTILCLR
;
A
#
# COMPACT_ATOMS: atom_id res chain seq x y z
N MET A 1 7.57 4.88 20.05
CA MET A 1 8.06 5.07 18.66
C MET A 1 7.10 5.98 17.92
N LYS A 2 7.58 6.75 16.94
CA LYS A 2 6.70 7.57 16.08
C LYS A 2 6.18 6.69 14.94
N LYS A 3 4.95 6.96 14.50
CA LYS A 3 4.30 6.20 13.43
C LYS A 3 3.90 7.13 12.29
N VAL A 4 4.10 6.66 11.05
CA VAL A 4 3.66 7.33 9.81
C VAL A 4 2.30 6.78 9.40
N LEU A 5 1.31 7.65 9.17
CA LEU A 5 0.03 7.25 8.59
C LEU A 5 0.10 7.41 7.07
N ILE A 6 -0.17 6.33 6.34
CA ILE A 6 -0.12 6.30 4.88
C ILE A 6 -1.54 6.17 4.32
N PRO A 7 -2.11 7.26 3.76
CA PRO A 7 -3.39 7.18 3.08
C PRO A 7 -3.23 6.51 1.70
N VAL A 8 -4.12 5.57 1.40
CA VAL A 8 -4.21 4.89 0.10
C VAL A 8 -5.65 4.96 -0.44
N THR A 9 -5.82 4.68 -1.72
CA THR A 9 -7.13 4.69 -2.38
C THR A 9 -7.89 3.40 -2.13
N ASN A 10 -9.23 3.45 -2.24
CA ASN A 10 -10.08 2.26 -2.42
C ASN A 10 -10.53 2.08 -3.88
N HIS A 11 -10.14 3.00 -4.77
CA HIS A 11 -10.63 3.05 -6.16
C HIS A 11 -9.81 2.12 -7.06
N ALA A 12 -10.40 0.99 -7.46
CA ALA A 12 -9.71 -0.09 -8.17
C ALA A 12 -9.74 0.00 -9.70
N THR A 13 -10.45 1.00 -10.25
CA THR A 13 -10.71 1.14 -11.69
C THR A 13 -10.31 2.54 -12.16
N LEU A 14 -9.88 2.72 -13.41
CA LEU A 14 -9.56 4.04 -13.93
C LEU A 14 -10.82 4.68 -14.54
N GLY A 15 -11.47 5.58 -13.80
CA GLY A 15 -12.72 6.21 -14.24
C GLY A 15 -13.79 5.17 -14.58
N ASP A 16 -14.44 5.35 -15.73
CA ASP A 16 -15.48 4.44 -16.26
C ASP A 16 -14.90 3.39 -17.25
N THR A 17 -13.59 3.14 -17.21
CA THR A 17 -12.94 2.14 -18.08
C THR A 17 -12.87 0.77 -17.42
N ASP A 18 -12.44 -0.26 -18.16
CA ASP A 18 -12.13 -1.59 -17.59
C ASP A 18 -10.67 -1.71 -17.09
N GLN A 19 -9.90 -0.61 -17.10
CA GLN A 19 -8.50 -0.65 -16.69
C GLN A 19 -8.39 -0.69 -15.16
N ALA A 20 -7.60 -1.65 -14.66
CA ALA A 20 -7.25 -1.72 -13.25
C ALA A 20 -6.50 -0.45 -12.82
N ASN A 21 -6.77 -0.01 -11.59
CA ASN A 21 -6.14 1.11 -10.93
C ASN A 21 -5.97 0.79 -9.43
N GLY A 22 -5.36 1.70 -8.68
CA GLY A 22 -5.21 1.56 -7.25
C GLY A 22 -4.03 2.37 -6.75
N THR A 23 -3.45 1.95 -5.65
CA THR A 23 -2.15 2.45 -5.24
C THR A 23 -1.06 1.72 -6.02
N TYR A 24 -0.14 2.48 -6.62
CA TYR A 24 1.00 1.89 -7.34
C TYR A 24 1.97 1.27 -6.34
N ALA A 25 2.18 -0.05 -6.44
CA ALA A 25 2.91 -0.81 -5.43
C ALA A 25 4.36 -0.33 -5.24
N PRO A 26 5.17 -0.05 -6.30
CA PRO A 26 6.54 0.41 -6.13
C PRO A 26 6.67 1.74 -5.37
N GLU A 27 5.78 2.70 -5.63
CA GLU A 27 5.77 3.97 -4.90
C GLU A 27 5.56 3.76 -3.40
N LEU A 28 4.64 2.85 -3.05
CA LEU A 28 4.35 2.52 -1.66
C LEU A 28 5.50 1.72 -1.03
N THR A 29 5.97 0.66 -1.68
CA THR A 29 6.96 -0.27 -1.11
C THR A 29 8.33 0.38 -0.96
N HIS A 30 8.76 1.22 -1.89
CA HIS A 30 10.03 1.94 -1.78
C HIS A 30 9.98 2.99 -0.68
N ALA A 31 8.89 3.75 -0.55
CA ALA A 31 8.71 4.68 0.56
C ALA A 31 8.70 3.96 1.92
N LEU A 32 8.02 2.81 2.01
CA LEU A 32 8.00 1.98 3.21
C LEU A 32 9.39 1.45 3.59
N SER A 33 10.19 1.03 2.61
CA SER A 33 11.56 0.57 2.84
C SER A 33 12.39 1.63 3.57
N GLU A 34 12.34 2.89 3.11
CA GLU A 34 13.04 4.02 3.74
C GLU A 34 12.48 4.36 5.14
N ILE A 35 11.15 4.33 5.30
CA ILE A 35 10.48 4.57 6.59
C ILE A 35 10.94 3.54 7.64
N LEU A 36 10.98 2.26 7.25
CA LEU A 36 11.40 1.16 8.12
C LEU A 36 12.89 1.22 8.43
N ALA A 37 13.73 1.51 7.43
CA ALA A 37 15.18 1.68 7.61
C ALA A 37 15.51 2.83 8.59
N ALA A 38 14.68 3.88 8.63
CA ALA A 38 14.78 4.97 9.58
C ALA A 38 14.23 4.65 10.99
N GLY A 39 13.69 3.44 11.20
CA GLY A 39 13.19 2.98 12.51
C GLY A 39 11.81 3.50 12.88
N PHE A 40 11.00 3.92 11.90
CA PHE A 40 9.61 4.31 12.12
C PHE A 40 8.65 3.14 11.90
N GLU A 41 7.56 3.13 12.66
CA GLU A 41 6.41 2.26 12.36
C GLU A 41 5.48 2.95 11.35
N TYR A 42 4.53 2.21 10.77
CA TYR A 42 3.50 2.76 9.90
C TYR A 42 2.12 2.13 10.12
N ASP A 43 1.06 2.86 9.78
CA ASP A 43 -0.29 2.33 9.57
C ASP A 43 -0.77 2.74 8.18
N ILE A 44 -1.63 1.92 7.56
CA ILE A 44 -2.24 2.20 6.26
C ILE A 44 -3.72 2.48 6.49
N ALA A 45 -4.22 3.58 5.92
CA ALA A 45 -5.62 3.96 6.01
C ALA A 45 -6.20 4.26 4.63
N SER A 46 -7.49 4.03 4.47
CA SER A 46 -8.21 4.35 3.24
C SER A 46 -9.58 4.92 3.57
N ILE A 47 -10.21 5.57 2.60
CA ILE A 47 -11.50 6.26 2.78
C ILE A 47 -12.55 5.31 3.36
N HIS A 48 -12.62 4.08 2.85
CA HIS A 48 -13.59 3.06 3.27
C HIS A 48 -13.01 1.97 4.19
N GLY A 49 -11.71 2.03 4.51
CA GLY A 49 -11.01 0.94 5.18
C GLY A 49 -10.98 -0.34 4.33
N GLY A 50 -10.61 -1.46 4.94
CA GLY A 50 -10.59 -2.77 4.28
C GLY A 50 -9.50 -2.89 3.21
N LYS A 51 -9.75 -3.70 2.18
CA LYS A 51 -8.74 -3.99 1.15
C LYS A 51 -8.51 -2.82 0.22
N ALA A 52 -7.27 -2.32 0.19
CA ALA A 52 -6.83 -1.36 -0.81
C ALA A 52 -6.35 -2.08 -2.09
N PRO A 53 -6.81 -1.66 -3.29
CA PRO A 53 -6.32 -2.19 -4.54
C PRO A 53 -4.87 -1.73 -4.79
N LEU A 54 -4.03 -2.67 -5.22
CA LEU A 54 -2.67 -2.41 -5.68
C LEU A 54 -2.56 -2.74 -7.17
N TYR A 55 -1.69 -2.02 -7.87
CA TYR A 55 -1.23 -2.38 -9.21
C TYR A 55 0.30 -2.21 -9.32
N GLY A 56 0.93 -2.86 -10.30
CA GLY A 56 2.40 -2.89 -10.42
C GLY A 56 3.05 -3.82 -9.38
N THR A 57 2.40 -4.92 -9.04
CA THR A 57 2.90 -5.88 -8.04
C THR A 57 3.97 -6.84 -8.57
N ASP A 58 4.18 -6.89 -9.88
CA ASP A 58 5.01 -7.85 -10.60
C ASP A 58 5.99 -7.17 -11.55
N ILE A 59 6.65 -6.11 -11.08
CA ILE A 59 7.65 -5.38 -11.88
C ILE A 59 8.97 -6.16 -11.92
N GLU A 60 9.41 -6.50 -13.12
CA GLU A 60 10.68 -7.17 -13.34
C GLU A 60 11.86 -6.32 -12.84
N GLY A 61 12.73 -6.93 -12.04
CA GLY A 61 13.93 -6.27 -11.50
C GLY A 61 13.70 -5.40 -10.26
N ASP A 62 12.47 -5.31 -9.72
CA ASP A 62 12.17 -4.55 -8.50
C ASP A 62 12.14 -5.45 -7.26
N SER A 63 13.31 -5.69 -6.67
CA SER A 63 13.43 -6.54 -5.47
C SER A 63 12.78 -5.92 -4.23
N VAL A 64 12.82 -4.60 -4.07
CA VAL A 64 12.21 -3.91 -2.92
C VAL A 64 10.71 -4.12 -2.92
N ASN A 65 10.08 -3.97 -4.10
CA ASN A 65 8.65 -4.23 -4.25
C ASN A 65 8.32 -5.71 -3.97
N ALA A 66 9.10 -6.64 -4.52
CA ALA A 66 8.89 -8.07 -4.31
C ALA A 66 9.01 -8.49 -2.83
N GLU A 67 10.03 -7.99 -2.13
CA GLU A 67 10.27 -8.29 -0.71
C GLU A 67 9.15 -7.77 0.19
N LEU A 68 8.71 -6.51 -0.01
CA LEU A 68 7.61 -5.95 0.77
C LEU A 68 6.28 -6.61 0.45
N LEU A 69 6.02 -6.97 -0.82
CA LEU A 69 4.80 -7.68 -1.20
C LEU A 69 4.74 -9.11 -0.63
N ALA A 70 5.88 -9.74 -0.37
CA ALA A 70 5.95 -11.04 0.30
C ALA A 70 5.84 -10.96 1.83
N ASN A 71 5.80 -9.76 2.42
CA ASN A 71 5.73 -9.57 3.85
C ASN A 71 4.28 -9.72 4.38
N ASP A 72 4.07 -10.64 5.33
CA ASP A 72 2.73 -10.92 5.88
C ASP A 72 2.12 -9.74 6.64
N ASP A 73 2.92 -8.92 7.35
CA ASP A 73 2.41 -7.74 8.05
C ASP A 73 1.96 -6.65 7.06
N PHE A 74 2.74 -6.42 6.00
CA PHE A 74 2.33 -5.55 4.91
C PHE A 74 1.03 -6.06 4.24
N GLN A 75 0.97 -7.34 3.90
CA GLN A 75 -0.22 -7.96 3.30
C GLN A 75 -1.44 -7.82 4.22
N ASN A 76 -1.27 -8.02 5.53
CA ASN A 76 -2.36 -7.83 6.48
C ASN A 76 -2.83 -6.37 6.51
N ARG A 77 -1.92 -5.40 6.54
CA ARG A 77 -2.26 -3.97 6.60
C ARG A 77 -2.93 -3.46 5.34
N ILE A 78 -2.43 -3.84 4.16
CA ILE A 78 -3.02 -3.38 2.89
C ILE A 78 -4.38 -4.03 2.60
N ASN A 79 -4.61 -5.25 3.10
CA ASN A 79 -5.91 -5.92 3.01
C ASN A 79 -6.91 -5.46 4.09
N ASN A 80 -6.45 -4.80 5.15
CA ASN A 80 -7.26 -4.37 6.29
C ASN A 80 -6.94 -2.92 6.70
N THR A 81 -6.97 -2.00 5.73
CA THR A 81 -6.68 -0.58 5.99
C THR A 81 -7.65 0.03 7.00
N ILE A 82 -7.15 0.98 7.80
CA ILE A 82 -7.95 1.72 8.78
C ILE A 82 -8.97 2.60 8.04
N LEU A 83 -10.22 2.60 8.51
CA LEU A 83 -11.29 3.45 7.99
C LEU A 83 -11.04 4.93 8.34
N CYS A 84 -10.99 5.80 7.33
CA CYS A 84 -10.88 7.25 7.52
C CYS A 84 -12.23 7.96 7.73
N LEU A 85 -13.31 7.46 7.13
CA LEU A 85 -14.64 8.07 7.27
C LEU A 85 -15.26 7.71 8.63
N ARG A 86 -15.74 8.72 9.36
CA ARG A 86 -16.57 8.56 10.57
C ARG A 86 -18.03 8.79 10.24
#